data_AF-A0A1H2Q242-F1
#
_entry.id   AF-A0A1H2Q242-F1
#
_cell.length_a   1.000
_cell.length_b   1.000
_cell.length_c   1.000
_cell.angle_alpha   90.00
_cell.angle_beta   90.00
_cell.angle_gamma   90.00
#
_symmetry.space_group_name_H-M   'P 1'
#
loop_
_entity.id
_entity.type
_entity.pdbx_description
1 polymer ?
#
loop_
_entity_poly.entity_id
_entity_poly.type
_entity_poly.pdbx_seq_one_letter_code
_entity_poly.pdbx_strand_id
1 'polypeptide(L)'
;MNALTALIQYLFQRLAFAVFAVAAVAITVCTVMAALSQWAWIELPLNYDGQPVENAGMYAQIGLTILAVGICFFIPTNRRIMQLETSHRKFALNMDDITRAYGAVHAADRGDVFHMSSEFDSVRERLAYLRDHPDLSTLEPALLEVAAQMSHISKELATVYADEKIERARNFLKQRQEEVNLFNSRLDQAKGITSEMKHWLHEVELEESVAAAQLDRLRAEMREIMPELGIERRVSADEMARDSRVVELPPKAAE
;
A
#
# COMPACT_ATOMS: atom_id res chain seq x y z
N MET A 1 -21.72 -27.45 15.35
CA MET A 1 -23.09 -27.52 15.89
C MET A 1 -24.04 -27.42 14.71
N ASN A 2 -24.77 -28.48 14.39
CA ASN A 2 -25.52 -28.58 13.12
C ASN A 2 -26.59 -27.48 13.06
N ALA A 3 -26.73 -26.79 11.92
CA ALA A 3 -27.69 -25.67 11.77
C ALA A 3 -29.13 -26.06 12.18
N LEU A 4 -29.49 -27.34 11.98
CA LEU A 4 -30.74 -27.93 12.42
C LEU A 4 -30.94 -27.87 13.95
N THR A 5 -29.91 -28.21 14.74
CA THR A 5 -30.03 -28.21 16.21
C THR A 5 -30.14 -26.80 16.76
N ALA A 6 -29.46 -25.82 16.15
CA ALA A 6 -29.59 -24.41 16.51
C ALA A 6 -30.99 -23.85 16.20
N LEU A 7 -31.56 -24.22 15.04
CA LEU A 7 -32.91 -23.80 14.64
C LEU A 7 -33.99 -24.40 15.56
N ILE A 8 -33.84 -25.68 15.93
CA ILE A 8 -34.73 -26.34 16.89
C ILE A 8 -34.64 -25.66 18.26
N GLN A 9 -33.44 -25.39 18.76
CA GLN A 9 -33.23 -24.72 20.05
C GLN A 9 -33.85 -23.31 20.07
N TYR A 10 -33.70 -22.54 19.00
CA TYR A 10 -34.29 -21.21 18.86
C TYR A 10 -35.83 -21.24 18.88
N LEU A 11 -36.44 -22.17 18.14
CA LEU A 11 -37.89 -22.35 18.11
C LEU A 11 -38.42 -22.76 19.47
N PHE A 12 -37.75 -23.71 20.15
CA PHE A 12 -38.15 -24.19 21.47
C PHE A 12 -38.08 -23.08 22.52
N GLN A 13 -37.02 -22.27 22.50
CA GLN A 13 -36.85 -21.14 23.43
C GLN A 13 -37.93 -20.07 23.22
N ARG A 14 -38.30 -19.77 21.98
CA ARG A 14 -39.34 -18.80 21.66
C ARG A 14 -40.74 -19.29 22.03
N LEU A 15 -41.00 -20.60 21.86
CA LEU A 15 -42.25 -21.24 22.28
C LEU A 15 -42.36 -21.25 23.80
N ALA A 16 -41.32 -21.70 24.52
CA ALA A 16 -41.28 -21.69 25.97
C ALA A 16 -41.53 -20.27 26.51
N PHE A 17 -40.88 -19.28 25.91
CA PHE A 17 -41.10 -17.87 26.24
C PHE A 17 -42.56 -17.43 26.11
N ALA A 18 -43.19 -17.75 24.97
CA ALA A 18 -44.57 -17.37 24.71
C ALA A 18 -45.53 -18.02 25.72
N VAL A 19 -45.30 -19.29 26.05
CA VAL A 19 -46.09 -20.02 27.04
C VAL A 19 -45.97 -19.38 28.43
N PHE A 20 -44.75 -19.03 28.87
CA PHE A 20 -44.55 -18.35 30.16
C PHE A 20 -45.21 -16.96 30.21
N ALA A 21 -45.11 -16.19 29.13
CA ALA A 21 -45.74 -14.86 29.07
C ALA A 21 -47.28 -14.96 29.13
N VAL A 22 -47.88 -15.90 28.40
CA VAL A 22 -49.32 -16.16 28.42
C VAL A 22 -49.76 -16.64 29.81
N ALA A 23 -49.02 -17.55 30.43
CA ALA A 23 -49.31 -18.04 31.77
C ALA A 23 -49.26 -16.92 32.82
N ALA A 24 -48.26 -16.03 32.73
CA ALA A 24 -48.17 -14.87 33.63
C ALA A 24 -49.36 -13.92 33.48
N VAL A 25 -49.80 -13.64 32.23
CA VAL A 25 -50.99 -12.83 31.98
C VAL A 25 -52.27 -13.52 32.47
N ALA A 26 -52.40 -14.83 32.29
CA ALA A 26 -53.55 -15.56 32.79
C ALA A 26 -53.65 -15.49 34.32
N ILE A 27 -52.54 -15.71 35.03
CA ILE A 27 -52.47 -15.67 36.49
C ILE A 27 -52.77 -14.25 37.03
N THR A 28 -52.29 -13.20 36.37
CA THR A 28 -52.62 -11.81 36.75
C THR A 28 -54.09 -11.50 36.52
N VAL A 29 -54.69 -11.90 35.39
CA VAL A 29 -56.12 -11.71 35.11
C VAL A 29 -56.98 -12.44 36.14
N CYS A 30 -56.67 -13.70 36.46
CA CYS A 30 -57.38 -14.46 37.50
C CYS A 30 -57.34 -13.75 38.86
N THR A 31 -56.22 -13.09 39.18
CA THR A 31 -56.04 -12.40 40.46
C THR A 31 -56.76 -11.05 40.51
N VAL A 32 -56.80 -10.33 39.39
CA VAL A 32 -57.59 -9.10 39.26
C VAL A 32 -59.08 -9.42 39.29
N MET A 33 -59.54 -10.47 38.61
CA MET A 33 -60.95 -10.89 38.63
C MET A 33 -61.38 -11.38 40.02
N ALA A 34 -60.52 -12.10 40.75
CA ALA A 34 -60.78 -12.48 42.13
C ALA A 34 -60.82 -11.26 43.09
N ALA A 35 -59.94 -10.28 42.87
CA ALA A 35 -59.96 -9.01 43.61
C ALA A 35 -61.24 -8.19 43.37
N LEU A 36 -61.80 -8.24 42.16
CA LEU A 36 -63.07 -7.59 41.81
C LEU A 36 -64.31 -8.39 42.26
N SER A 37 -64.13 -9.47 43.03
CA SER A 37 -65.19 -10.40 43.46
C SER A 37 -65.95 -11.10 42.33
N GLN A 38 -65.41 -11.07 41.11
CA GLN A 38 -65.98 -11.72 39.94
C GLN A 38 -65.56 -13.21 39.83
N TRP A 39 -64.52 -13.62 40.58
CA TRP A 39 -64.03 -15.00 40.65
C TRP A 39 -63.72 -15.38 42.11
N ALA A 40 -63.86 -16.66 42.46
CA ALA A 40 -63.38 -17.21 43.72
C ALA A 40 -61.83 -17.25 43.83
N TRP A 41 -61.31 -16.94 45.01
CA TRP A 41 -59.90 -17.16 45.33
C TRP A 41 -59.59 -18.66 45.40
N ILE A 42 -58.34 -19.03 45.14
CA ILE A 42 -57.88 -20.41 45.35
C ILE A 42 -58.00 -20.74 46.84
N GLU A 43 -58.60 -21.88 47.19
CA GLU A 43 -58.62 -22.39 48.56
C GLU A 43 -57.39 -23.28 48.79
N LEU A 44 -56.56 -22.89 49.76
CA LEU A 44 -55.37 -23.64 50.14
C LEU A 44 -55.43 -23.93 51.65
N PRO A 45 -55.66 -25.19 52.07
CA PRO A 45 -55.67 -25.54 53.49
C PRO A 45 -54.24 -25.57 54.00
N LEU A 46 -53.79 -24.48 54.62
CA LEU A 46 -52.44 -24.35 55.15
C LEU A 46 -52.50 -24.12 56.68
N ASN A 47 -51.83 -24.98 57.43
CA ASN A 47 -51.73 -24.87 58.88
C ASN A 47 -50.32 -24.40 59.23
N TYR A 48 -50.21 -23.36 60.05
CA TYR A 48 -48.94 -22.88 60.59
C TYR A 48 -48.99 -23.01 62.11
N ASP A 49 -48.05 -23.76 62.67
CA ASP A 49 -47.99 -24.03 64.12
C ASP A 49 -49.30 -24.59 64.72
N GLY A 50 -49.98 -25.46 63.96
CA GLY A 50 -51.24 -26.09 64.38
C GLY A 50 -52.49 -25.22 64.29
N GLN A 51 -52.37 -23.94 63.89
CA GLN A 51 -53.51 -23.06 63.62
C GLN A 51 -53.76 -22.96 62.10
N PRO A 52 -55.02 -23.04 61.64
CA PRO A 52 -55.35 -22.81 60.23
C PRO A 52 -55.07 -21.35 59.87
N VAL A 53 -54.31 -21.13 58.80
CA VAL A 53 -54.03 -19.79 58.30
C VAL A 53 -55.21 -19.32 57.46
N GLU A 54 -55.96 -18.35 57.98
CA GLU A 54 -57.04 -17.72 57.25
C GLU A 54 -56.52 -17.06 55.97
N ASN A 55 -57.25 -17.25 54.85
CA ASN A 55 -56.93 -16.66 53.56
C ASN A 55 -55.56 -17.05 52.97
N ALA A 56 -54.99 -18.19 53.38
CA ALA A 56 -53.70 -18.68 52.86
C ALA A 56 -53.64 -18.73 51.33
N GLY A 57 -54.74 -19.11 50.68
CA GLY A 57 -54.82 -19.16 49.22
C GLY A 57 -54.82 -17.79 48.53
N MET A 58 -55.36 -16.75 49.18
CA MET A 58 -55.27 -15.36 48.70
C MET A 58 -53.81 -14.88 48.70
N TYR A 59 -53.08 -15.11 49.81
CA TYR A 59 -51.67 -14.76 49.91
C TYR A 59 -50.80 -15.54 48.92
N ALA A 60 -51.07 -16.83 48.74
CA ALA A 60 -50.36 -17.66 47.76
C ALA A 60 -50.59 -17.18 46.32
N GLN A 61 -51.82 -16.84 45.97
CA GLN A 61 -52.17 -16.34 44.64
C GLN A 61 -51.51 -14.99 44.36
N ILE A 62 -51.55 -14.05 45.30
CA ILE A 62 -50.89 -12.73 45.16
C ILE A 62 -49.36 -12.89 45.11
N GLY A 63 -48.78 -13.76 45.94
CA GLY A 63 -47.34 -14.03 45.91
C GLY A 63 -46.90 -14.60 44.55
N LEU A 64 -47.65 -15.56 44.00
CA LEU A 64 -47.38 -16.15 42.70
C LEU A 64 -47.49 -15.14 41.56
N THR A 65 -48.44 -14.21 41.63
CA THR A 65 -48.61 -13.19 40.57
C THR A 65 -47.48 -12.19 40.58
N ILE A 66 -47.06 -11.70 41.76
CA ILE A 66 -45.91 -10.80 41.89
C ILE A 66 -44.65 -11.46 41.35
N LEU A 67 -44.43 -12.75 41.68
CA LEU A 67 -43.30 -13.52 41.18
C LEU A 67 -43.35 -13.66 39.64
N ALA A 68 -44.50 -14.05 39.08
CA ALA A 68 -44.68 -14.20 37.64
C ALA A 68 -44.46 -12.88 36.87
N VAL A 69 -44.98 -11.77 37.40
CA VAL A 69 -44.78 -10.42 36.84
C VAL A 69 -43.32 -9.99 36.96
N GLY A 70 -42.67 -10.27 38.09
CA GLY A 70 -41.25 -10.00 38.30
C GLY A 70 -40.38 -10.70 37.26
N ILE A 71 -40.61 -12.00 37.01
CA ILE A 71 -39.90 -12.75 35.97
C ILE A 71 -40.15 -12.15 34.57
N CYS A 72 -41.38 -11.69 34.30
CA CYS A 72 -41.71 -11.01 33.03
C CYS A 72 -40.92 -9.71 32.82
N PHE A 73 -40.49 -9.04 33.88
CA PHE A 73 -39.68 -7.83 33.77
C PHE A 73 -38.20 -8.11 33.41
N PHE A 74 -37.67 -9.30 33.72
CA PHE A 74 -36.30 -9.69 33.37
C PHE A 74 -36.14 -10.16 31.91
N ILE A 75 -37.25 -10.51 31.27
CA ILE A 75 -37.30 -11.03 29.90
C ILE A 75 -36.78 -10.05 28.82
N PRO A 76 -37.19 -8.76 28.81
CA PRO A 76 -36.73 -7.79 27.81
C PRO A 76 -35.21 -7.57 27.88
N THR A 77 -34.65 -7.62 29.09
CA THR A 77 -33.22 -7.43 29.34
C THR A 77 -32.38 -8.55 28.71
N ASN A 78 -32.80 -9.81 28.86
CA ASN A 78 -32.12 -10.94 28.21
C ASN A 78 -32.20 -10.89 26.68
N ARG A 79 -33.31 -10.38 26.11
CA ARG A 79 -33.41 -10.17 24.66
C ARG A 79 -32.42 -9.13 24.16
N ARG A 80 -32.26 -8.03 24.89
CA ARG A 80 -31.31 -6.96 24.53
C ARG A 80 -29.87 -7.47 24.58
N ILE A 81 -29.51 -8.26 25.59
CA ILE A 81 -28.18 -8.88 25.71
C ILE A 81 -27.92 -9.86 24.56
N MET A 82 -28.89 -10.72 24.23
CA MET A 82 -28.76 -11.68 23.14
C MET A 82 -28.72 -11.01 21.75
N GLN A 83 -29.37 -9.86 21.58
CA GLN A 83 -29.26 -9.03 20.38
C GLN A 83 -27.87 -8.40 20.26
N LEU A 84 -27.24 -7.99 21.37
CA LEU A 84 -25.88 -7.46 21.35
C LEU A 84 -24.85 -8.53 20.98
N GLU A 85 -24.97 -9.74 21.54
CA GLU A 85 -24.08 -10.87 21.21
C GLU A 85 -24.25 -11.33 19.75
N THR A 86 -25.49 -11.40 19.26
CA THR A 86 -25.74 -11.76 17.86
C THR A 86 -25.37 -10.65 16.89
N SER A 87 -25.48 -9.38 17.28
CA SER A 87 -24.97 -8.24 16.50
C SER A 87 -23.44 -8.27 16.39
N HIS A 88 -22.74 -8.58 17.49
CA HIS A 88 -21.27 -8.76 17.50
C HIS A 88 -20.84 -9.93 16.59
N ARG A 89 -21.62 -11.02 16.58
CA ARG A 89 -21.40 -12.17 15.69
C ARG A 89 -21.75 -11.87 14.22
N LYS A 90 -22.75 -11.03 13.95
CA LYS A 90 -23.09 -10.56 12.60
C LYS A 90 -22.04 -9.59 12.04
N PHE A 91 -21.38 -8.82 12.90
CA PHE A 91 -20.25 -7.97 12.51
C PHE A 91 -19.05 -8.83 12.06
N ALA A 92 -18.79 -9.94 12.75
CA ALA A 92 -17.79 -10.93 12.33
C ALA A 92 -18.15 -11.64 11.00
N LEU A 93 -19.44 -11.71 10.64
CA LEU A 93 -19.93 -12.36 9.42
C LEU A 93 -19.99 -11.46 8.18
N ASN A 94 -19.60 -10.18 8.25
CA ASN A 94 -19.57 -9.31 7.06
C ASN A 94 -18.16 -8.99 6.53
N MET A 95 -17.12 -9.61 7.09
CA MET A 95 -15.77 -9.52 6.53
C MET A 95 -15.66 -10.24 5.18
N ASP A 96 -16.43 -11.31 4.96
CA ASP A 96 -16.46 -12.02 3.68
C ASP A 96 -17.14 -11.20 2.58
N ASP A 97 -18.19 -10.44 2.90
CA ASP A 97 -18.81 -9.51 1.97
C ASP A 97 -17.89 -8.32 1.65
N ILE A 98 -17.17 -7.81 2.66
CA ILE A 98 -16.13 -6.78 2.45
C ILE A 98 -15.00 -7.34 1.58
N THR A 99 -14.54 -8.57 1.82
CA THR A 99 -13.47 -9.22 1.06
C THR A 99 -13.91 -9.53 -0.37
N ARG A 100 -15.17 -9.94 -0.57
CA ARG A 100 -15.76 -10.20 -1.88
C ARG A 100 -16.01 -8.91 -2.66
N ALA A 101 -16.49 -7.84 -2.01
CA ALA A 101 -16.64 -6.53 -2.62
C ALA A 101 -15.27 -5.90 -2.95
N TYR A 102 -14.30 -6.00 -2.05
CA TYR A 102 -12.92 -5.55 -2.28
C TYR A 102 -12.27 -6.35 -3.41
N GLY A 103 -12.45 -7.67 -3.42
CA GLY A 103 -12.00 -8.57 -4.48
C GLY A 103 -12.63 -8.23 -5.84
N ALA A 104 -13.94 -7.98 -5.88
CA ALA A 104 -14.65 -7.63 -7.11
C ALA A 104 -14.21 -6.28 -7.70
N VAL A 105 -13.99 -5.27 -6.86
CA VAL A 105 -13.50 -3.94 -7.29
C VAL A 105 -12.06 -4.01 -7.80
N HIS A 106 -11.22 -4.84 -7.18
CA HIS A 106 -9.81 -4.98 -7.57
C HIS A 106 -9.55 -6.10 -8.58
N ALA A 107 -10.55 -6.89 -8.96
CA ALA A 107 -10.44 -7.88 -10.03
C ALA A 107 -10.50 -7.21 -11.42
N ALA A 108 -11.22 -6.09 -11.52
CA ALA A 108 -11.25 -5.27 -12.73
C ALA A 108 -9.91 -4.53 -12.99
N ASP A 109 -9.09 -4.34 -11.95
CA ASP A 109 -7.82 -3.60 -12.00
C ASP A 109 -6.59 -4.52 -12.17
N ARG A 110 -6.72 -5.84 -11.98
CA ARG A 110 -5.60 -6.80 -11.83
C ARG A 110 -5.29 -7.62 -13.08
N GLY A 111 -5.00 -6.95 -14.19
CA GLY A 111 -4.59 -7.60 -15.43
C GLY A 111 -3.18 -8.21 -15.42
N ASP A 112 -2.20 -7.61 -14.72
CA ASP A 112 -0.79 -7.87 -15.07
C ASP A 112 0.24 -7.93 -13.92
N VAL A 113 -0.18 -7.79 -12.65
CA VAL A 113 0.76 -7.71 -11.49
C VAL A 113 0.69 -8.96 -10.60
N PHE A 114 0.80 -10.14 -11.21
CA PHE A 114 0.63 -11.45 -10.56
C PHE A 114 1.95 -12.18 -10.25
N HIS A 115 2.86 -11.56 -9.49
CA HIS A 115 4.01 -12.27 -8.90
C HIS A 115 4.11 -12.19 -7.37
N MET A 116 3.17 -11.50 -6.69
CA MET A 116 3.12 -11.47 -5.22
C MET A 116 1.94 -12.26 -4.61
N SER A 117 0.93 -12.64 -5.39
CA SER A 117 -0.26 -13.31 -4.86
C SER A 117 -0.04 -14.75 -4.39
N SER A 118 0.91 -15.48 -4.98
CA SER A 118 1.22 -16.86 -4.56
C SER A 118 1.76 -16.92 -3.14
N GLU A 119 2.54 -15.93 -2.74
CA GLU A 119 3.08 -15.82 -1.37
C GLU A 119 2.00 -15.43 -0.36
N PHE A 120 0.99 -14.66 -0.77
CA PHE A 120 -0.14 -14.32 0.10
C PHE A 120 -1.09 -15.49 0.30
N ASP A 121 -1.35 -16.28 -0.74
CA ASP A 121 -2.19 -17.48 -0.64
C ASP A 121 -1.50 -18.56 0.20
N SER A 122 -0.18 -18.73 0.05
CA SER A 122 0.58 -19.67 0.88
C SER A 122 0.59 -19.31 2.36
N VAL A 123 0.63 -18.00 2.69
CA VAL A 123 0.54 -17.50 4.07
C VAL A 123 -0.89 -17.60 4.62
N ARG A 124 -1.92 -17.33 3.80
CA ARG A 124 -3.33 -17.51 4.17
C ARG A 124 -3.65 -18.97 4.49
N GLU A 125 -3.17 -19.90 3.67
CA GLU A 125 -3.34 -21.34 3.88
C GLU A 125 -2.65 -21.80 5.17
N ARG A 126 -1.45 -21.26 5.46
CA ARG A 126 -0.73 -21.53 6.70
C ARG A 126 -1.44 -20.96 7.94
N LEU A 127 -2.05 -19.78 7.83
CA LEU A 127 -2.84 -19.18 8.92
C LEU A 127 -4.15 -19.93 9.16
N ALA A 128 -4.81 -20.41 8.12
CA ALA A 128 -6.00 -21.26 8.24
C ALA A 128 -5.66 -22.59 8.92
N TYR A 129 -4.52 -23.20 8.54
CA TYR A 129 -4.01 -24.41 9.18
C TYR A 129 -3.69 -24.20 10.67
N LEU A 130 -3.08 -23.07 11.03
CA LEU A 130 -2.78 -22.73 12.44
C LEU A 130 -4.03 -22.41 13.27
N ARG A 131 -5.06 -21.84 12.64
CA ARG A 131 -6.35 -21.55 13.27
C ARG A 131 -7.12 -22.83 13.61
N ASP A 132 -7.11 -23.81 12.71
CA ASP A 132 -7.88 -25.05 12.85
C ASP A 132 -7.15 -26.10 13.72
N HIS A 133 -5.98 -25.75 14.27
CA HIS A 133 -5.19 -26.63 15.14
C HIS A 133 -5.70 -26.58 16.59
N PRO A 134 -5.99 -27.74 17.22
CA PRO A 134 -6.72 -27.82 18.50
C PRO A 134 -5.96 -27.21 19.70
N ASP A 135 -4.64 -27.07 19.62
CA ASP A 135 -3.80 -26.51 20.69
C ASP A 135 -3.57 -25.00 20.58
N LEU A 136 -3.98 -24.37 19.47
CA LEU A 136 -3.75 -22.93 19.18
C LEU A 136 -5.05 -22.10 19.16
N SER A 137 -6.19 -22.66 19.56
CA SER A 137 -7.50 -21.99 19.54
C SER A 137 -7.61 -20.74 20.43
N THR A 138 -6.61 -20.45 21.27
CA THR A 138 -6.53 -19.25 22.13
C THR A 138 -5.78 -18.08 21.48
N LEU A 139 -5.16 -18.26 20.31
CA LEU A 139 -4.39 -17.24 19.59
C LEU A 139 -5.24 -16.35 18.65
N GLU A 140 -6.56 -16.43 18.75
CA GLU A 140 -7.51 -15.65 17.93
C GLU A 140 -7.15 -14.15 17.81
N PRO A 141 -6.77 -13.44 18.89
CA PRO A 141 -6.41 -12.02 18.81
C PRO A 141 -5.07 -11.75 18.08
N ALA A 142 -4.06 -12.59 18.31
CA ALA A 142 -2.74 -12.43 17.68
C ALA A 142 -2.76 -12.79 16.19
N LEU A 143 -3.58 -13.77 15.80
CA LEU A 143 -3.78 -14.14 14.40
C LEU A 143 -4.50 -13.03 13.61
N LEU A 144 -5.47 -12.36 14.25
CA LEU A 144 -6.15 -11.18 13.70
C LEU A 144 -5.22 -9.97 13.58
N GLU A 145 -4.30 -9.78 14.53
CA GLU A 145 -3.28 -8.73 14.48
C GLU A 145 -2.29 -8.93 13.33
N VAL A 146 -1.83 -10.17 13.10
CA VAL A 146 -0.97 -10.50 11.95
C VAL A 146 -1.73 -10.32 10.63
N ALA A 147 -3.01 -10.72 10.55
CA ALA A 147 -3.83 -10.47 9.37
C ALA A 147 -4.05 -8.96 9.11
N ALA A 148 -4.21 -8.16 10.16
CA ALA A 148 -4.32 -6.70 10.07
C ALA A 148 -3.00 -6.04 9.66
N GLN A 149 -1.86 -6.49 10.19
CA GLN A 149 -0.53 -6.03 9.77
C GLN A 149 -0.23 -6.39 8.31
N MET A 150 -0.62 -7.58 7.86
CA MET A 150 -0.50 -7.98 6.45
C MET A 150 -1.40 -7.14 5.53
N SER A 151 -2.59 -6.74 5.98
CA SER A 151 -3.42 -5.78 5.25
C SER A 151 -2.78 -4.39 5.16
N HIS A 152 -2.04 -3.96 6.17
CA HIS A 152 -1.33 -2.68 6.17
C HIS A 152 -0.15 -2.70 5.20
N ILE A 153 0.69 -3.74 5.29
CA ILE A 153 1.85 -3.94 4.41
C ILE A 153 1.41 -4.07 2.95
N SER A 154 0.31 -4.80 2.68
CA SER A 154 -0.25 -4.93 1.33
C SER A 154 -0.79 -3.61 0.79
N LYS A 155 -1.41 -2.77 1.64
CA LYS A 155 -1.88 -1.43 1.26
C LYS A 155 -0.71 -0.50 0.97
N GLU A 156 0.35 -0.56 1.77
CA GLU A 156 1.54 0.25 1.58
C GLU A 156 2.28 -0.15 0.29
N LEU A 157 2.45 -1.45 0.02
CA LEU A 157 2.98 -1.93 -1.26
C LEU A 157 2.07 -1.56 -2.43
N ALA A 158 0.74 -1.71 -2.33
CA ALA A 158 -0.16 -1.28 -3.41
C ALA A 158 -0.09 0.23 -3.66
N THR A 159 0.18 1.04 -2.64
CA THR A 159 0.34 2.49 -2.78
C THR A 159 1.70 2.86 -3.38
N VAL A 160 2.77 2.14 -3.05
CA VAL A 160 4.11 2.36 -3.59
C VAL A 160 4.23 1.83 -5.02
N TYR A 161 3.66 0.65 -5.28
CA TYR A 161 3.63 -0.04 -6.57
C TYR A 161 2.31 0.16 -7.34
N ALA A 162 1.61 1.27 -7.09
CA ALA A 162 0.45 1.63 -7.89
C ALA A 162 0.86 1.67 -9.38
N ASP A 163 0.04 1.09 -10.26
CA ASP A 163 0.36 0.91 -11.67
C ASP A 163 0.76 2.23 -12.35
N GLU A 164 0.12 3.34 -11.98
CA GLU A 164 0.45 4.69 -12.43
C GLU A 164 1.90 5.10 -12.10
N LYS A 165 2.43 4.70 -10.94
CA LYS A 165 3.83 4.99 -10.55
C LYS A 165 4.81 4.13 -11.35
N ILE A 166 4.50 2.85 -11.56
CA ILE A 166 5.33 1.94 -12.35
C ILE A 166 5.36 2.37 -13.81
N GLU A 167 4.21 2.73 -14.39
CA GLU A 167 4.11 3.20 -15.76
C GLU A 167 4.88 4.52 -15.96
N ARG A 168 4.77 5.47 -15.02
CA ARG A 168 5.59 6.69 -15.04
C ARG A 168 7.09 6.38 -14.97
N ALA A 169 7.51 5.47 -14.10
CA ALA A 169 8.91 5.07 -13.99
C ALA A 169 9.41 4.41 -15.29
N ARG A 170 8.60 3.56 -15.93
CA ARG A 170 8.90 2.95 -17.22
C ARG A 170 9.04 4.00 -18.33
N ASN A 171 8.13 4.95 -18.39
CA ASN A 171 8.17 6.04 -19.36
C ASN A 171 9.40 6.93 -19.16
N PHE A 172 9.76 7.24 -17.91
CA PHE A 172 10.98 7.98 -17.61
C PHE A 172 12.24 7.23 -18.07
N LEU A 173 12.34 5.93 -17.80
CA LEU A 173 13.46 5.10 -18.26
C LEU A 173 13.54 5.03 -19.79
N LYS A 174 12.40 4.93 -20.47
CA LYS A 174 12.35 4.95 -21.93
C LYS A 174 12.84 6.29 -22.50
N GLN A 175 12.37 7.40 -21.94
CA GLN A 175 12.84 8.74 -22.33
C GLN A 175 14.35 8.90 -22.10
N ARG A 176 14.86 8.43 -20.95
CA ARG A 176 16.30 8.46 -20.67
C ARG A 176 17.11 7.61 -21.65
N GLN A 177 16.59 6.47 -22.09
CA GLN A 177 17.23 5.64 -23.12
C GLN A 177 17.29 6.37 -24.47
N GLU A 178 16.20 7.02 -24.87
CA GLU A 178 16.14 7.83 -26.10
C GLU A 178 17.12 9.02 -26.03
N GLU A 179 17.19 9.71 -24.89
CA GLU A 179 18.17 10.79 -24.64
C GLU A 179 19.62 10.29 -24.73
N VAL A 180 19.93 9.13 -24.15
CA VAL A 180 21.28 8.53 -24.24
C VAL A 180 21.63 8.16 -25.68
N ASN A 181 20.69 7.63 -26.45
CA ASN A 181 20.92 7.30 -27.86
C ASN A 181 21.21 8.56 -28.69
N LEU A 182 20.44 9.64 -28.48
CA LEU A 182 20.69 10.93 -29.13
C LEU A 182 22.05 11.50 -28.72
N PHE A 183 22.41 11.40 -27.44
CA PHE A 183 23.71 11.84 -26.94
C PHE A 183 24.86 11.08 -27.59
N ASN A 184 24.76 9.75 -27.68
CA ASN A 184 25.77 8.92 -28.36
C ASN A 184 25.92 9.30 -29.83
N SER A 185 24.81 9.54 -30.54
CA SER A 185 24.86 9.99 -31.95
C SER A 185 25.61 11.32 -32.10
N ARG A 186 25.38 12.28 -31.20
CA ARG A 186 26.13 13.55 -31.18
C ARG A 186 27.61 13.34 -30.87
N LEU A 187 27.92 12.41 -29.97
CA LEU A 187 29.28 12.10 -29.58
C LEU A 187 30.06 11.47 -30.76
N ASP A 188 29.42 10.59 -31.53
CA ASP A 188 30.02 10.01 -32.73
C ASP A 188 30.24 11.05 -33.83
N GLN A 189 29.30 11.99 -34.03
CA GLN A 189 29.50 13.13 -34.93
C GLN A 189 30.70 13.99 -34.49
N ALA A 190 30.80 14.33 -33.21
CA ALA A 190 31.91 15.12 -32.68
C ALA A 190 33.27 14.41 -32.83
N LYS A 191 33.31 13.08 -32.65
CA LYS A 191 34.49 12.26 -32.91
C LYS A 191 34.88 12.29 -34.39
N GLY A 192 33.91 12.18 -35.30
CA GLY A 192 34.13 12.29 -36.74
C GLY A 192 34.79 13.61 -37.11
N ILE A 193 34.19 14.73 -36.68
CA ILE A 193 34.73 16.08 -36.91
C ILE A 193 36.15 16.22 -36.33
N THR A 194 36.40 15.69 -35.13
CA THR A 194 37.74 15.74 -34.52
C THR A 194 38.76 14.93 -35.33
N SER A 195 38.36 13.79 -35.89
CA SER A 195 39.23 13.00 -36.76
C SER A 195 39.52 13.70 -38.07
N GLU A 196 38.52 14.34 -38.69
CA GLU A 196 38.69 15.15 -39.90
C GLU A 196 39.62 16.34 -39.65
N MET A 197 39.42 17.06 -38.54
CA MET A 197 40.31 18.16 -38.13
C MET A 197 41.77 17.71 -37.96
N LYS A 198 42.00 16.54 -37.37
CA LYS A 198 43.35 15.97 -37.25
C LYS A 198 43.96 15.65 -38.61
N HIS A 199 43.16 15.13 -39.54
CA HIS A 199 43.62 14.85 -40.89
C HIS A 199 43.99 16.14 -41.64
N TRP A 200 43.15 17.17 -41.57
CA TRP A 200 43.45 18.48 -42.17
C TRP A 200 44.69 19.13 -41.55
N LEU A 201 44.87 19.04 -40.22
CA LEU A 201 46.09 19.53 -39.58
C LEU A 201 47.32 18.85 -40.17
N HIS A 202 47.29 17.53 -40.32
CA HIS A 202 48.41 16.78 -40.88
C HIS A 202 48.70 17.14 -42.34
N GLU A 203 47.66 17.33 -43.15
CA GLU A 203 47.81 17.76 -44.54
C GLU A 203 48.45 19.16 -44.62
N VAL A 204 47.97 20.10 -43.79
CA VAL A 204 48.53 21.46 -43.73
C VAL A 204 49.99 21.44 -43.26
N GLU A 205 50.34 20.63 -42.26
CA GLU A 205 51.74 20.46 -41.81
C GLU A 205 52.64 19.90 -42.94
N LEU A 206 52.14 18.95 -43.73
CA LEU A 206 52.85 18.42 -44.89
C LEU A 206 53.03 19.49 -45.97
N GLU A 207 51.98 20.23 -46.32
CA GLU A 207 52.04 21.33 -47.28
C GLU A 207 53.00 22.44 -46.84
N GLU A 208 52.98 22.82 -45.55
CA GLU A 208 53.90 23.80 -44.98
C GLU A 208 55.35 23.33 -45.06
N SER A 209 55.60 22.04 -44.78
CA SER A 209 56.95 21.46 -44.91
C SER A 209 57.48 21.49 -46.35
N VAL A 210 56.59 21.24 -47.34
CA VAL A 210 56.93 21.32 -48.76
C VAL A 210 57.19 22.78 -49.16
N ALA A 211 56.35 23.72 -48.73
CA ALA A 211 56.53 25.15 -48.99
C ALA A 211 57.85 25.67 -48.38
N ALA A 212 58.19 25.26 -47.15
CA ALA A 212 59.46 25.59 -46.52
C ALA A 212 60.66 25.06 -47.32
N ALA A 213 60.61 23.81 -47.77
CA ALA A 213 61.66 23.23 -48.61
C ALA A 213 61.80 23.93 -49.97
N GLN A 214 60.69 24.31 -50.60
CA GLN A 214 60.70 25.10 -51.84
C GLN A 214 61.30 26.48 -51.63
N LEU A 215 60.97 27.14 -50.52
CA LEU A 215 61.52 28.46 -50.18
C LEU A 215 63.01 28.40 -49.90
N ASP A 216 63.49 27.37 -49.21
CA ASP A 216 64.92 27.15 -48.97
C ASP A 216 65.68 26.84 -50.27
N ARG A 217 65.08 26.05 -51.17
CA ARG A 217 65.64 25.81 -52.50
C ARG A 217 65.71 27.10 -53.32
N LEU A 218 64.65 27.89 -53.35
CA LEU A 218 64.61 29.18 -54.05
C LEU A 218 65.66 30.15 -53.47
N ARG A 219 65.83 30.17 -52.15
CA ARG A 219 66.90 30.94 -51.48
C ARG A 219 68.29 30.47 -51.86
N ALA A 220 68.50 29.15 -52.01
CA ALA A 220 69.76 28.59 -52.45
C ALA A 220 70.06 28.96 -53.92
N GLU A 221 69.08 28.78 -54.82
CA GLU A 221 69.17 29.20 -56.22
C GLU A 221 69.45 30.71 -56.34
N MET A 222 68.76 31.54 -55.55
CA MET A 222 69.00 32.99 -55.50
C MET A 222 70.41 33.34 -55.01
N ARG A 223 70.96 32.58 -54.06
CA ARG A 223 72.34 32.76 -53.56
C ARG A 223 73.39 32.36 -54.59
N GLU A 224 73.10 31.35 -55.42
CA GLU A 224 73.97 30.89 -56.51
C GLU A 224 74.06 31.92 -57.64
N ILE A 225 72.97 32.59 -57.99
CA ILE A 225 72.95 33.65 -59.02
C ILE A 225 73.43 35.02 -58.49
N MET A 226 73.40 35.25 -57.17
CA MET A 226 73.85 36.49 -56.53
C MET A 226 75.28 36.94 -56.89
N PRO A 227 76.30 36.05 -56.91
CA PRO A 227 77.65 36.44 -57.33
C PRO A 227 77.72 36.87 -58.79
N GLU A 228 76.91 36.29 -59.69
CA GLU A 228 76.87 36.69 -61.10
C GLU A 228 76.21 38.06 -61.33
N LEU A 229 75.35 38.48 -60.40
CA LEU A 229 74.70 39.80 -60.42
C LEU A 229 75.56 40.93 -59.81
N GLY A 230 76.76 40.63 -59.30
CA GLY A 230 77.73 41.63 -58.82
C GLY A 230 77.39 42.30 -57.48
N ILE A 231 76.49 41.72 -56.68
CA ILE A 231 76.04 42.28 -55.39
C ILE A 231 76.59 41.45 -54.22
N GLU A 232 77.91 41.31 -54.11
CA GLU A 232 78.52 40.87 -52.85
C GLU A 232 78.64 42.06 -51.89
N ARG A 233 77.57 42.39 -51.16
CA ARG A 233 77.76 43.12 -49.90
C ARG A 233 78.23 42.10 -48.87
N ARG A 234 79.55 41.96 -48.70
CA ARG A 234 80.14 41.31 -47.53
C ARG A 234 79.65 42.03 -46.28
N VAL A 235 78.64 41.48 -45.63
CA VAL A 235 78.30 41.84 -44.25
C VAL A 235 79.44 41.28 -43.40
N SER A 236 80.38 42.17 -43.05
CA SER A 236 81.44 41.88 -42.10
C SER A 236 80.82 41.55 -40.74
N ALA A 237 81.46 40.67 -39.98
CA ALA A 237 81.03 40.21 -38.65
C ALA A 237 80.74 41.36 -37.65
N ASP A 238 81.18 42.58 -37.94
CA ASP A 238 80.88 43.80 -37.16
C ASP A 238 79.41 44.27 -37.24
N GLU A 239 78.68 44.01 -38.34
CA GLU A 239 77.28 44.47 -38.48
C GLU A 239 76.29 43.58 -37.71
N MET A 240 76.59 42.29 -37.49
CA MET A 240 75.74 41.37 -36.72
C MET A 240 75.69 41.68 -35.21
N ALA A 241 76.72 42.33 -34.64
CA ALA A 241 76.75 42.69 -33.24
C ALA A 241 75.82 43.88 -32.87
N ARG A 242 75.42 44.70 -33.86
CA ARG A 242 74.55 45.86 -33.62
C ARG A 242 73.05 45.54 -33.63
N ASP A 243 72.66 44.42 -34.24
CA ASP A 243 71.25 44.01 -34.38
C ASP A 243 70.72 43.21 -33.17
N SER A 244 71.59 42.84 -32.23
CA SER A 244 71.22 42.21 -30.96
C SER A 244 70.78 43.22 -29.89
N ARG A 245 70.12 44.32 -30.27
CA ARG A 245 69.47 45.24 -29.31
C ARG A 245 67.97 45.00 -29.32
N VAL A 246 67.54 44.08 -28.45
CA VAL A 246 66.14 43.71 -28.21
C VAL A 246 65.35 44.97 -27.81
N VAL A 247 64.34 45.32 -28.61
CA VAL A 247 63.35 46.35 -28.27
C VAL A 247 62.08 45.64 -27.80
N GLU A 248 61.76 45.76 -26.51
CA GLU A 248 60.52 45.21 -25.95
C GLU A 248 59.30 46.01 -26.43
N LEU A 249 58.32 45.33 -27.00
CA LEU A 249 57.04 45.91 -27.45
C LEU A 249 56.05 45.98 -26.27
N PRO A 250 55.26 47.07 -26.14
CA PRO A 250 54.30 47.21 -25.05
C PRO A 250 53.08 46.30 -25.25
N PRO A 251 52.42 45.84 -24.16
CA PRO A 251 51.32 44.90 -24.23
C PRO A 251 50.08 45.55 -24.87
N LYS A 252 49.48 44.85 -25.83
CA LYS A 252 48.29 45.28 -26.57
C LYS A 252 47.06 45.24 -25.64
N ALA A 253 46.37 46.37 -25.49
CA ALA A 253 45.13 46.47 -24.72
C ALA A 253 44.02 45.61 -25.35
N ALA A 254 43.27 44.90 -24.49
CA ALA A 254 42.14 44.06 -24.85
C ALA A 254 40.90 44.91 -25.16
N GLU A 255 40.21 44.59 -26.25
CA GLU A 255 38.79 44.90 -26.49
C GLU A 255 38.03 43.58 -26.62
#